data_AF-A0A8T4A8C8-F1
#
_entry.id   AF-A0A8T4A8C8-F1
#
_cell.length_a   1.000
_cell.length_b   1.000
_cell.length_c   1.000
_cell.angle_alpha   90.00
_cell.angle_beta   90.00
_cell.angle_gamma   90.00
#
_symmetry.space_group_name_H-M   'P 1'
#
loop_
_entity.id
_entity.type
_entity.pdbx_description
1 polymer ?
#
loop_
_entity_poly.entity_id
_entity_poly.type
_entity_poly.pdbx_seq_one_letter_code
_entity_poly.pdbx_strand_id
1 'polypeptide(L)'
;YTHRWVPIEKWVKSDMNEMTKAIAEMGKKIGRDEKWKMDFNKRQYDAPKDIIIKLTDPIDRPHVDLKNPDKIVHVEVIGKNAGISLLNKDEVLNTATAGR
;
A
#
# COMPACT_ATOMS: atom_id res chain seq x y z
N TYR A 1 24.19 8.38 -1.18
CA TYR A 1 23.45 7.17 -0.77
C TYR A 1 22.10 7.63 -0.23
N THR A 2 21.02 7.55 -1.02
CA THR A 2 19.70 7.98 -0.56
C THR A 2 18.84 6.74 -0.32
N HIS A 3 18.71 6.36 0.95
CA HIS A 3 17.80 5.31 1.37
C HIS A 3 16.37 5.85 1.26
N ARG A 4 15.57 5.31 0.34
CA ARG A 4 14.13 5.54 0.24
C ARG A 4 13.50 5.11 1.58
N TRP A 5 13.11 6.06 2.41
CA TRP A 5 12.46 5.76 3.69
C TRP A 5 10.95 5.81 3.50
N VAL A 6 10.34 4.63 3.45
CA VAL A 6 8.87 4.51 3.53
C VAL A 6 8.55 4.21 4.99
N PRO A 7 7.78 5.06 5.69
CA PRO A 7 7.35 4.75 7.05
C PRO A 7 6.46 3.51 6.99
N ILE A 8 6.94 2.40 7.55
CA ILE A 8 6.17 1.16 7.64
C ILE A 8 5.25 1.27 8.84
N GLU A 9 3.96 1.42 8.59
CA GLU A 9 2.96 1.50 9.67
C GLU A 9 2.73 0.13 10.31
N LYS A 10 2.77 -0.95 9.52
CA LYS A 10 2.49 -2.29 10.01
C LYS A 10 3.37 -3.33 9.32
N TRP A 11 4.06 -4.13 10.13
CA TRP A 11 4.75 -5.32 9.68
C TRP A 11 3.86 -6.54 9.93
N VAL A 12 3.60 -7.30 8.88
CA VAL A 12 2.85 -8.56 8.95
C VAL A 12 3.64 -9.67 8.29
N LYS A 13 3.24 -10.94 8.52
CA LYS A 13 3.79 -12.04 7.72
C LYS A 13 3.37 -11.87 6.26
N SER A 14 4.20 -12.33 5.33
CA SER A 14 3.88 -12.38 3.88
C SER A 14 2.83 -13.46 3.58
N ASP A 15 1.77 -13.52 4.38
CA ASP A 15 0.63 -14.42 4.26
C ASP A 15 -0.58 -13.62 3.76
N MET A 16 -1.34 -14.19 2.84
CA MET A 16 -2.47 -13.50 2.23
C MET A 16 -3.51 -13.06 3.27
N ASN A 17 -3.77 -13.87 4.30
CA ASN A 17 -4.78 -13.56 5.31
C ASN A 17 -4.32 -12.39 6.21
N GLU A 18 -3.05 -12.41 6.63
CA GLU A 18 -2.44 -11.35 7.45
C GLU A 18 -2.38 -10.01 6.69
N MET A 19 -1.95 -10.04 5.42
CA MET A 19 -1.94 -8.86 4.56
C MET A 19 -3.34 -8.30 4.35
N THR A 20 -4.31 -9.16 4.03
CA THR A 20 -5.73 -8.77 3.82
C THR A 20 -6.28 -8.06 5.05
N LYS A 21 -6.06 -8.60 6.26
CA LYS A 21 -6.51 -7.97 7.50
C LYS A 21 -5.88 -6.61 7.73
N ALA A 22 -4.56 -6.51 7.56
CA ALA A 22 -3.86 -5.25 7.76
C ALA A 22 -4.27 -4.20 6.72
N ILE A 23 -4.49 -4.59 5.47
CA ILE A 23 -4.97 -3.71 4.40
C ILE A 23 -6.41 -3.25 4.67
N ALA A 24 -7.28 -4.13 5.14
CA ALA A 24 -8.64 -3.76 5.57
C ALA A 24 -8.62 -2.71 6.68
N GLU A 25 -7.69 -2.84 7.64
CA GLU A 25 -7.49 -1.83 8.69
C GLU A 25 -7.02 -0.49 8.14
N MET A 26 -6.10 -0.49 7.16
CA MET A 26 -5.69 0.74 6.48
C MET A 26 -6.84 1.35 5.67
N GLY A 27 -7.65 0.53 5.01
CA GLY A 27 -8.85 0.94 4.28
C GLY A 27 -9.86 1.67 5.18
N LYS A 28 -9.98 1.29 6.46
CA LYS A 28 -10.82 2.00 7.43
C LYS A 28 -10.35 3.43 7.69
N LYS A 29 -9.04 3.70 7.61
CA LYS A 29 -8.46 5.05 7.76
C LYS A 29 -8.64 5.92 6.52
N ILE A 30 -9.05 5.35 5.39
CA ILE A 30 -9.43 6.10 4.19
C ILE A 30 -10.86 6.62 4.42
N GLY A 31 -11.07 7.90 4.16
CA GLY A 31 -12.37 8.55 4.21
C GLY A 31 -13.28 8.05 3.10
N ARG A 32 -14.59 8.19 3.27
CA ARG A 32 -15.56 7.71 2.26
C ARG A 32 -15.43 8.43 0.92
N ASP A 33 -15.04 9.70 0.93
CA ASP A 33 -14.90 10.56 -0.25
C ASP A 33 -13.45 10.63 -0.77
N GLU A 34 -12.49 10.05 -0.03
CA GLU A 34 -11.09 10.09 -0.41
C GLU A 34 -10.81 9.10 -1.53
N LYS A 35 -10.10 9.56 -2.55
CA LYS A 35 -9.64 8.69 -3.62
C LYS A 35 -8.44 7.90 -3.15
N TRP A 36 -8.38 6.63 -3.50
CA TRP A 36 -7.26 5.80 -3.10
C TRP A 36 -6.79 4.87 -4.21
N LYS A 37 -5.54 4.44 -4.09
CA LYS A 37 -5.00 3.33 -4.88
C LYS A 37 -4.23 2.36 -4.01
N MET A 38 -4.07 1.16 -4.51
CA MET A 38 -3.16 0.18 -3.96
C MET A 38 -1.89 0.13 -4.79
N ASP A 39 -0.74 0.19 -4.12
CA ASP A 39 0.58 0.00 -4.71
C ASP A 39 1.20 -1.26 -4.08
N PHE A 40 1.37 -2.31 -4.87
CA PHE A 40 1.93 -3.58 -4.40
C PHE A 40 3.31 -3.79 -5.02
N ASN A 41 4.35 -3.72 -4.18
CA ASN A 41 5.73 -3.95 -4.57
C ASN A 41 6.24 -5.28 -4.01
N LYS A 42 6.89 -6.08 -4.87
CA LYS A 42 7.42 -7.39 -4.52
C LYS A 42 8.88 -7.50 -4.92
N ARG A 43 9.78 -7.69 -3.96
CA ARG A 43 11.16 -8.13 -4.24
C ARG A 43 11.19 -9.66 -4.21
N GLN A 44 11.36 -10.27 -5.38
CA GLN A 44 11.55 -11.72 -5.56
C GLN A 44 10.38 -12.64 -5.10
N TYR A 45 9.13 -12.20 -5.20
CA TYR A 45 7.94 -13.01 -4.86
C TYR A 45 7.08 -13.32 -6.10
N ASP A 46 6.75 -14.61 -6.31
CA ASP A 46 5.85 -15.05 -7.39
C ASP A 46 4.38 -14.88 -6.97
N ALA A 47 3.95 -13.62 -6.84
CA ALA A 47 2.55 -13.31 -6.53
C ALA A 47 1.66 -13.51 -7.78
N PRO A 48 0.48 -14.14 -7.64
CA PRO A 48 -0.49 -14.25 -8.73
C PRO A 48 -0.97 -12.87 -9.17
N LYS A 49 -1.31 -12.71 -10.46
CA LYS A 49 -1.75 -11.42 -11.03
C LYS A 49 -2.97 -10.85 -10.29
N ASP A 50 -3.83 -11.71 -9.77
CA ASP A 50 -5.05 -11.36 -9.04
C ASP A 50 -4.83 -11.03 -7.55
N ILE A 51 -3.58 -11.03 -7.05
CA ILE A 51 -3.33 -10.72 -5.64
C ILE A 51 -3.83 -9.32 -5.28
N ILE A 52 -3.66 -8.35 -6.18
CA ILE A 52 -4.11 -6.97 -5.95
C ILE A 52 -5.62 -6.95 -5.76
N ILE A 53 -6.36 -7.66 -6.63
CA ILE A 53 -7.83 -7.74 -6.56
C ILE A 53 -8.27 -8.33 -5.21
N LYS A 54 -7.65 -9.43 -4.78
CA LYS A 54 -7.96 -10.06 -3.48
C LYS A 54 -7.64 -9.15 -2.29
N LEU A 55 -6.58 -8.37 -2.37
CA LEU A 55 -6.19 -7.47 -1.31
C LEU A 55 -7.04 -6.18 -1.29
N THR A 56 -7.60 -5.78 -2.42
CA THR A 56 -8.54 -4.65 -2.52
C THR A 56 -9.98 -5.03 -2.16
N ASP A 57 -10.37 -6.29 -2.35
CA ASP A 57 -11.70 -6.82 -2.00
C ASP A 57 -12.21 -6.46 -0.59
N PRO A 58 -11.42 -6.59 0.50
CA PRO A 58 -11.87 -6.22 1.83
C PRO A 58 -11.97 -4.70 2.08
N ILE A 59 -11.52 -3.86 1.13
CA ILE A 59 -11.58 -2.41 1.27
C ILE A 59 -12.95 -1.94 0.77
N ASP A 60 -13.84 -1.65 1.72
CA ASP A 60 -15.15 -1.07 1.47
C ASP A 60 -15.05 0.44 1.12
N ARG A 61 -14.32 0.78 0.06
CA ARG A 61 -14.11 2.16 -0.41
C ARG A 61 -14.30 2.26 -1.92
N PRO A 62 -15.36 2.95 -2.39
CA PRO A 62 -15.71 2.96 -3.81
C PRO A 62 -14.80 3.84 -4.66
N HIS A 63 -14.10 4.82 -4.07
CA HIS A 63 -13.32 5.83 -4.80
C HIS A 63 -11.91 5.34 -5.13
N VAL A 64 -11.78 4.38 -6.05
CA VAL A 64 -10.47 3.93 -6.54
C VAL A 64 -10.00 4.85 -7.69
N ASP A 65 -8.88 5.55 -7.50
CA ASP A 65 -8.27 6.42 -8.52
C ASP A 65 -6.78 6.08 -8.72
N LEU A 66 -6.48 5.39 -9.82
CA LEU A 66 -5.11 4.97 -10.15
C LEU A 66 -4.22 6.13 -10.64
N LYS A 67 -4.81 7.27 -11.03
CA LYS A 67 -4.09 8.42 -11.59
C LYS A 67 -3.79 9.46 -10.52
N ASN A 68 -4.80 9.87 -9.75
CA ASN A 68 -4.72 10.91 -8.73
C ASN A 68 -5.41 10.46 -7.43
N PRO A 69 -4.81 9.52 -6.68
CA PRO A 69 -5.28 9.16 -5.36
C PRO A 69 -4.94 10.25 -4.33
N ASP A 70 -5.78 10.41 -3.32
CA ASP A 70 -5.48 11.12 -2.07
C ASP A 70 -4.67 10.24 -1.12
N LYS A 71 -4.98 8.92 -1.11
CA LYS A 71 -4.28 7.91 -0.30
C LYS A 71 -3.76 6.73 -1.09
N ILE A 72 -2.62 6.22 -0.68
CA ILE A 72 -1.90 5.16 -1.37
C ILE A 72 -1.60 4.07 -0.34
N VAL A 73 -2.27 2.93 -0.47
CA VAL A 73 -1.98 1.74 0.33
C VAL A 73 -0.77 1.07 -0.31
N HIS A 74 0.41 1.29 0.24
CA HIS A 74 1.65 0.69 -0.21
C HIS A 74 1.91 -0.60 0.55
N VAL A 75 2.15 -1.68 -0.18
CA VAL A 75 2.44 -3.00 0.37
C VAL A 75 3.76 -3.46 -0.24
N GLU A 76 4.76 -3.68 0.61
CA GLU A 76 6.08 -4.14 0.18
C GLU A 76 6.40 -5.50 0.83
N VAL A 77 6.55 -6.54 0.01
CA VAL A 77 6.93 -7.87 0.51
C VAL A 77 8.46 -8.02 0.51
N ILE A 78 9.01 -8.28 1.69
CA ILE A 78 10.44 -8.47 1.94
C ILE A 78 10.66 -9.83 2.61
N GLY A 79 11.06 -10.83 1.81
CA GLY A 79 11.31 -12.18 2.29
C GLY A 79 10.05 -12.85 2.86
N LYS A 80 10.02 -13.07 4.19
CA LYS A 80 8.90 -13.71 4.90
C LYS A 80 7.91 -12.71 5.52
N ASN A 81 8.17 -11.41 5.38
CA ASN A 81 7.37 -10.35 5.97
C ASN A 81 6.87 -9.41 4.87
N ALA A 82 5.77 -8.74 5.15
CA ALA A 82 5.23 -7.67 4.33
C ALA A 82 5.11 -6.40 5.19
N GLY A 83 5.69 -5.31 4.70
CA GLY A 83 5.47 -3.96 5.22
C GLY A 83 4.25 -3.35 4.54
N ILE A 84 3.35 -2.78 5.34
CA ILE A 84 2.15 -2.10 4.86
C ILE A 84 2.20 -0.67 5.38
N SER A 85 1.94 0.27 4.48
CA SER A 85 1.97 1.71 4.74
C SER A 85 0.77 2.38 4.08
N LEU A 86 0.09 3.26 4.80
CA LEU A 86 -0.86 4.19 4.22
C LEU A 86 -0.17 5.52 3.99
N LEU A 87 0.13 5.83 2.73
CA LEU A 87 0.79 7.07 2.35
C LEU A 87 -0.24 8.06 1.84
N ASN A 88 -0.05 9.33 2.16
CA ASN A 88 -0.82 10.40 1.54
C ASN A 88 -0.19 10.83 0.21
N LYS A 89 -0.98 11.46 -0.66
CA LYS A 89 -0.52 11.99 -1.95
C LYS A 89 0.77 12.83 -1.84
N ASP A 90 0.83 13.70 -0.83
CA ASP A 90 1.99 14.56 -0.56
C ASP A 90 3.24 13.78 -0.11
N GLU A 91 3.08 12.67 0.61
CA GLU A 91 4.20 11.83 1.05
C GLU A 91 4.85 11.12 -0.13
N VAL A 92 4.05 10.69 -1.12
CA VAL A 92 4.59 10.04 -2.33
C VAL A 92 5.33 11.05 -3.22
N LEU A 93 4.82 12.28 -3.37
CA LEU A 93 5.49 13.32 -4.18
C LEU A 93 6.86 13.71 -3.60
N ASN A 94 6.96 13.79 -2.27
CA ASN A 94 8.20 14.19 -1.60
C ASN A 94 9.31 13.11 -1.72
N THR A 95 8.94 11.83 -1.89
CA THR A 95 9.91 10.77 -2.16
C THR A 95 10.50 10.79 -3.58
N ALA A 96 9.85 11.48 -4.52
CA ALA A 96 10.32 11.60 -5.90
C ALA A 96 11.19 12.85 -6.16
N THR A 97 11.13 13.86 -5.28
CA THR A 97 11.79 15.15 -5.53
C THR A 97 12.39 15.74 -4.25
N ALA A 98 13.52 15.19 -3.80
CA ALA A 98 14.45 15.89 -2.92
C ALA A 98 15.84 15.87 -3.55
N GLY A 99 15.91 16.44 -4.76
CA GLY A 99 17.14 16.86 -5.42
C GLY A 99 17.31 18.35 -5.21
N ARG A 100 17.93 18.74 -4.10
CA ARG A 100 18.71 19.97 -3.96
C ARG A 100 19.80 19.75 -2.94
#